data_AF-I3I8A7-F1
#
_entry.id   AF-I3I8A7-F1
#
_cell.length_a   1.000
_cell.length_b   1.000
_cell.length_c   1.000
_cell.angle_alpha   90.00
_cell.angle_beta   90.00
_cell.angle_gamma   90.00
#
_symmetry.space_group_name_H-M   'P 1'
#
loop_
_entity.id
_entity.type
_entity.pdbx_description
1 polymer ?
#
loop_
_entity_poly.entity_id
_entity_poly.type
_entity_poly.pdbx_seq_one_letter_code
_entity_poly.pdbx_strand_id
1 'polypeptide(L)'
;MTEKRLDVYLLAEPRAGFDRATLVRNLAALFKKDAPTIEKMLRKTRTLVKAGVDATTAAKYQTAIQNAGGYCEIIDHGATPAPLAPPVAAPQVISVEPQVATELPSVPEAAATKVLAADGSGVWLTRIVVGVALLGLVGLIAAVALPAYQNYAARAKNQPPVTSAENTQHTKASSGDKQQEPATGLLTNLRTYSDDKTISLTTPSSWKGERRLNPEAAIGVANLRENVYAVVLRENKTDFGGTFDLQRYSELIAQGLEKSTQEFYVQEAPRKLNIGGMAAQQAALAAKVDGIKIIYVITTLETAEHFYVIYAWTLASQFAVQHVLLKQVSESFTVH
;
A
#
# COMPACT_ATOMS: atom_id res chain seq x y z
N MET A 1 3.71 -3.83 45.67
CA MET A 1 4.24 -3.80 44.28
C MET A 1 3.22 -4.48 43.40
N THR A 2 2.65 -3.77 42.43
CA THR A 2 1.58 -4.30 41.58
C THR A 2 2.22 -5.07 40.43
N GLU A 3 2.03 -6.39 40.37
CA GLU A 3 2.56 -7.22 39.29
C GLU A 3 1.96 -6.80 37.94
N LYS A 4 2.84 -6.65 36.94
CA LYS A 4 2.47 -6.25 35.58
C LYS A 4 1.70 -7.39 34.91
N ARG A 5 0.44 -7.13 34.54
CA ARG A 5 -0.40 -8.08 33.79
C ARG A 5 -0.30 -7.80 32.30
N LEU A 6 -0.37 -8.84 31.48
CA LEU A 6 -0.15 -8.80 30.03
C LEU A 6 -1.27 -9.51 29.27
N ASP A 7 -1.57 -9.02 28.07
CA ASP A 7 -2.49 -9.61 27.10
C ASP A 7 -1.70 -10.20 25.93
N VAL A 8 -2.02 -11.43 25.55
CA VAL A 8 -1.38 -12.14 24.43
C VAL A 8 -2.32 -12.20 23.25
N TYR A 9 -1.88 -11.65 22.12
CA TYR A 9 -2.60 -11.64 20.85
C TYR A 9 -1.91 -12.56 19.83
N LEU A 10 -2.68 -13.40 19.14
CA LEU A 10 -2.25 -14.18 17.99
C LEU A 10 -2.41 -13.33 16.72
N LEU A 11 -1.40 -13.32 15.85
CA LEU A 11 -1.45 -12.65 14.56
C LEU A 11 -1.86 -13.64 13.45
N ALA A 12 -2.48 -13.09 12.39
CA ALA A 12 -3.03 -13.88 11.29
C ALA A 12 -1.97 -14.54 10.38
N GLU A 13 -0.79 -13.94 10.28
CA GLU A 13 0.25 -14.34 9.31
C GLU A 13 1.13 -15.46 9.86
N PRO A 14 1.41 -16.51 9.06
CA PRO A 14 2.40 -17.52 9.41
C PRO A 14 3.81 -16.97 9.32
N ARG A 15 4.72 -17.59 10.08
CA ARG A 15 6.16 -17.34 9.97
C ARG A 15 6.68 -17.82 8.63
N ALA A 16 7.74 -17.18 8.14
CA ALA A 16 8.45 -17.63 6.94
C ALA A 16 8.84 -19.11 7.08
N GLY A 17 8.55 -19.91 6.04
CA GLY A 17 8.77 -21.36 6.03
C GLY A 17 7.62 -22.20 6.59
N PHE A 18 6.54 -21.59 7.10
CA PHE A 18 5.32 -22.29 7.50
C PHE A 18 4.17 -21.90 6.58
N ASP A 19 3.48 -22.90 6.02
CA ASP A 19 2.23 -22.66 5.31
C ASP A 19 1.03 -22.51 6.27
N ARG A 20 -0.06 -21.98 5.75
CA ARG A 20 -1.26 -21.70 6.56
C ARG A 20 -1.93 -22.96 7.09
N ALA A 21 -1.92 -24.07 6.34
CA ALA A 21 -2.54 -25.32 6.75
C ALA A 21 -1.80 -25.96 7.94
N THR A 22 -0.47 -25.91 7.90
CA THR A 22 0.44 -26.35 8.95
C THR A 22 0.30 -25.48 10.20
N LEU A 23 0.22 -24.16 10.04
CA LEU A 23 -0.06 -23.23 11.15
C LEU A 23 -1.39 -23.56 11.84
N VAL A 24 -2.46 -23.72 11.06
CA VAL A 24 -3.81 -24.03 11.58
C VAL A 24 -3.80 -25.35 12.35
N ARG A 25 -3.20 -26.40 11.78
CA ARG A 25 -3.07 -27.72 12.42
C ARG A 25 -2.32 -27.64 13.76
N ASN A 26 -1.18 -26.95 13.78
CA ASN A 26 -0.34 -26.85 14.97
C ASN A 26 -1.02 -26.02 16.09
N LEU A 27 -1.69 -24.92 15.73
CA LEU A 27 -2.44 -24.10 16.68
C LEU A 27 -3.71 -24.81 17.20
N ALA A 28 -4.36 -25.61 16.35
CA ALA A 28 -5.50 -26.46 16.75
C ALA A 28 -5.08 -27.45 17.84
N ALA A 29 -3.94 -28.13 17.65
CA ALA A 29 -3.37 -29.02 18.66
C ALA A 29 -2.95 -28.26 19.93
N LEU A 30 -2.28 -27.10 19.78
CA LEU A 30 -1.80 -26.30 20.90
C LEU A 30 -2.94 -25.79 21.80
N PHE A 31 -4.00 -25.25 21.20
CA PHE A 31 -5.14 -24.70 21.94
C PHE A 31 -6.24 -25.72 22.23
N LYS A 32 -6.06 -26.98 21.76
CA LYS A 32 -7.07 -28.04 21.83
C LYS A 32 -8.41 -27.57 21.24
N LYS A 33 -8.35 -26.96 20.05
CA LYS A 33 -9.48 -26.44 19.28
C LYS A 33 -9.52 -27.12 17.92
N ASP A 34 -10.67 -27.06 17.26
CA ASP A 34 -10.83 -27.54 15.88
C ASP A 34 -10.25 -26.54 14.86
N ALA A 35 -9.83 -27.06 13.70
CA ALA A 35 -9.23 -26.26 12.63
C ALA A 35 -10.14 -25.10 12.13
N PRO A 36 -11.46 -25.28 11.93
CA PRO A 36 -12.35 -24.18 11.56
C PRO A 36 -12.36 -23.03 12.58
N THR A 37 -12.34 -23.33 13.88
CA THR A 37 -12.25 -22.30 14.93
C THR A 37 -10.95 -21.52 14.84
N ILE A 38 -9.81 -22.19 14.61
CA ILE A 38 -8.52 -21.53 14.44
C ILE A 38 -8.48 -20.68 13.17
N GLU A 39 -9.02 -21.16 12.06
CA GLU A 39 -9.14 -20.35 10.84
C GLU A 39 -9.96 -19.08 11.08
N LYS A 40 -11.06 -19.19 11.83
CA LYS A 40 -11.88 -18.04 12.21
C LYS A 40 -11.09 -17.04 13.06
N MET A 41 -10.20 -17.51 13.94
CA MET A 41 -9.30 -16.64 14.71
C MET A 41 -8.26 -15.95 13.80
N LEU A 42 -7.71 -16.66 12.81
CA LEU A 42 -6.73 -16.14 11.86
C LEU A 42 -7.34 -15.29 10.73
N ARG A 43 -8.68 -15.22 10.62
CA ARG A 43 -9.36 -14.23 9.75
C ARG A 43 -9.24 -12.81 10.29
N LYS A 44 -8.99 -12.65 11.60
CA LYS A 44 -8.74 -11.34 12.20
C LYS A 44 -7.25 -11.10 12.25
N THR A 45 -6.80 -9.91 11.86
CA THR A 45 -5.39 -9.49 11.87
C THR A 45 -4.71 -9.77 13.22
N ARG A 46 -5.46 -9.57 14.31
CA ARG A 46 -5.07 -9.96 15.66
C ARG A 46 -6.27 -10.56 16.41
N THR A 47 -6.03 -11.62 17.17
CA THR A 47 -7.02 -12.24 18.04
C THR A 47 -6.45 -12.39 19.44
N LEU A 48 -7.15 -11.86 20.44
CA LEU A 48 -6.79 -12.04 21.84
C LEU A 48 -6.88 -13.53 22.21
N VAL A 49 -5.75 -14.12 22.56
CA VAL A 49 -5.64 -15.51 22.99
C VAL A 49 -5.88 -15.62 24.49
N LYS A 50 -5.25 -14.74 25.27
CA LYS A 50 -5.38 -14.73 26.72
C LYS A 50 -5.08 -13.35 27.28
N ALA A 51 -5.97 -12.86 28.15
CA ALA A 51 -5.83 -11.57 28.80
C ALA A 51 -5.33 -11.70 30.25
N GLY A 52 -4.61 -10.69 30.73
CA GLY A 52 -4.29 -10.46 32.13
C GLY A 52 -3.34 -11.48 32.77
N VAL A 53 -2.42 -12.05 31.99
CA VAL A 53 -1.43 -13.05 32.45
C VAL A 53 -0.16 -12.41 32.99
N ASP A 54 0.59 -13.13 33.82
CA ASP A 54 1.93 -12.70 34.24
C ASP A 54 2.95 -12.86 33.09
N ALA A 55 4.14 -12.25 33.27
CA ALA A 55 5.20 -12.26 32.26
C ALA A 55 5.74 -13.67 31.93
N THR A 56 5.83 -14.55 32.92
CA THR A 56 6.31 -15.93 32.73
C THR A 56 5.32 -16.73 31.90
N THR A 57 4.03 -16.56 32.17
CA THR A 57 2.94 -17.18 31.43
C THR A 57 2.86 -16.62 30.01
N ALA A 58 2.98 -15.30 29.82
CA ALA A 58 2.99 -14.68 28.49
C ALA A 58 4.14 -15.20 27.60
N ALA A 59 5.35 -15.33 28.16
CA ALA A 59 6.50 -15.89 27.45
C ALA A 59 6.30 -17.36 27.03
N LYS A 60 5.62 -18.16 27.86
CA LYS A 60 5.23 -19.53 27.51
C LYS A 60 4.27 -19.57 26.32
N TYR A 61 3.27 -18.68 26.30
CA TYR A 61 2.36 -18.56 25.15
C TYR A 61 3.10 -18.13 23.89
N GLN A 62 4.02 -17.17 23.99
CA GLN A 62 4.82 -16.73 22.86
C GLN A 62 5.65 -17.86 22.26
N THR A 63 6.41 -18.57 23.09
CA THR A 63 7.23 -19.69 22.65
C THR A 63 6.37 -20.77 21.98
N ALA A 64 5.22 -21.09 22.58
CA ALA A 64 4.33 -22.11 22.04
C ALA A 64 3.72 -21.71 20.69
N ILE A 65 3.29 -20.45 20.53
CA ILE A 65 2.73 -19.93 19.26
C ILE A 65 3.81 -19.86 18.18
N GLN A 66 5.04 -19.45 18.54
CA GLN A 66 6.17 -19.41 17.61
C GLN A 66 6.60 -20.81 17.14
N ASN A 67 6.61 -21.79 18.04
CA ASN A 67 6.89 -23.19 17.71
C ASN A 67 5.78 -23.81 16.85
N ALA A 68 4.54 -23.35 17.01
CA ALA A 68 3.43 -23.71 16.12
C ALA A 68 3.52 -23.06 14.73
N GLY A 69 4.47 -22.14 14.52
CA GLY A 69 4.70 -21.44 13.24
C GLY A 69 4.00 -20.10 13.11
N GLY A 70 3.44 -19.54 14.18
CA GLY A 70 2.70 -18.26 14.18
C GLY A 70 3.46 -17.12 14.86
N TYR A 71 2.93 -15.91 14.73
CA TYR A 71 3.39 -14.74 15.50
C TYR A 71 2.40 -14.39 16.60
N CYS A 72 2.92 -13.81 17.69
CA CYS A 72 2.10 -13.23 18.74
C CYS A 72 2.65 -11.89 19.21
N GLU A 73 1.76 -11.05 19.70
CA GLU A 73 2.05 -9.76 20.31
C GLU A 73 1.66 -9.82 21.80
N ILE A 74 2.52 -9.28 22.66
CA ILE A 74 2.27 -9.19 24.10
C ILE A 74 2.14 -7.71 24.47
N ILE A 75 1.01 -7.34 25.05
CA ILE A 75 0.66 -5.95 25.36
C ILE A 75 0.36 -5.85 26.85
N ASP A 76 0.64 -4.72 27.49
CA ASP A 76 0.24 -4.53 28.89
C ASP A 76 -1.29 -4.58 29.04
N HIS A 77 -1.77 -5.34 30.02
CA HIS A 77 -3.19 -5.53 30.27
C HIS A 77 -3.84 -4.20 30.65
N GLY A 78 -4.87 -3.79 29.90
CA GLY A 78 -5.52 -2.50 30.08
C GLY A 78 -4.76 -1.31 29.48
N ALA A 79 -3.59 -1.53 28.87
CA ALA A 79 -2.97 -0.52 28.02
C ALA A 79 -3.60 -0.59 26.62
N THR A 80 -3.99 0.56 26.08
CA THR A 80 -4.23 0.69 24.64
C THR A 80 -2.92 0.37 23.93
N PRO A 81 -2.90 -0.54 22.94
CA PRO A 81 -1.68 -0.93 22.25
C PRO A 81 -0.87 0.30 21.83
N ALA A 82 0.31 0.48 22.43
CA ALA A 82 1.23 1.49 21.98
C ALA A 82 1.64 1.15 20.54
N PRO A 83 1.59 2.09 19.59
CA PRO A 83 2.19 1.88 18.28
C PRO A 83 3.63 1.41 18.48
N LEU A 84 3.97 0.25 17.91
CA LEU A 84 5.31 -0.35 18.00
C LEU A 84 6.37 0.71 17.71
N ALA A 85 7.07 1.15 18.75
CA ALA A 85 8.20 2.04 18.61
C ALA A 85 9.31 1.26 17.89
N PRO A 86 9.91 1.79 16.81
CA PRO A 86 11.08 1.16 16.22
C PRO A 86 12.21 1.10 17.27
N PRO A 87 12.92 -0.04 17.40
CA PRO A 87 14.09 -0.11 18.26
C PRO A 87 15.14 0.88 17.74
N VAL A 88 15.67 1.67 18.67
CA VAL A 88 16.75 2.62 18.47
C VAL A 88 18.00 1.87 17.96
N ALA A 89 18.55 2.34 16.83
CA ALA A 89 19.83 1.93 16.23
C ALA A 89 21.01 2.15 17.22
N ALA A 90 22.19 1.52 17.19
CA ALA A 90 23.03 0.82 16.20
C ALA A 90 24.16 0.09 17.03
N PRO A 91 25.37 -0.31 16.55
CA PRO A 91 25.95 -0.50 15.20
C PRO A 91 26.76 -1.82 14.98
N GLN A 92 26.81 -2.29 13.71
CA GLN A 92 27.88 -3.07 12.98
C GLN A 92 28.47 -4.35 13.64
N VAL A 93 28.85 -5.40 12.91
CA VAL A 93 30.26 -5.68 12.53
C VAL A 93 30.36 -7.06 11.81
N ILE A 94 30.93 -7.03 10.59
CA ILE A 94 31.85 -8.00 9.93
C ILE A 94 31.34 -9.37 9.40
N SER A 95 31.31 -9.43 8.06
CA SER A 95 31.93 -10.43 7.15
C SER A 95 32.44 -11.77 7.71
N VAL A 96 31.94 -12.90 7.18
CA VAL A 96 32.78 -13.97 6.61
C VAL A 96 32.02 -14.66 5.45
N GLU A 97 32.76 -14.93 4.38
CA GLU A 97 32.44 -15.59 3.11
C GLU A 97 32.17 -17.12 3.24
N PRO A 98 31.95 -17.90 2.14
CA PRO A 98 30.96 -18.96 2.07
C PRO A 98 31.55 -20.34 2.36
N GLN A 99 30.72 -21.28 2.84
CA GLN A 99 31.09 -22.70 2.81
C GLN A 99 30.06 -23.57 2.09
N VAL A 100 30.62 -24.19 1.07
CA VAL A 100 30.19 -25.30 0.22
C VAL A 100 29.80 -26.54 1.05
N ALA A 101 29.12 -27.46 0.37
CA ALA A 101 28.97 -28.89 0.65
C ALA A 101 27.74 -29.25 1.55
N THR A 102 26.86 -30.21 1.24
CA THR A 102 26.92 -31.38 0.36
C THR A 102 25.53 -32.04 0.23
N GLU A 103 25.25 -32.57 -0.97
CA GLU A 103 24.40 -33.71 -1.38
C GLU A 103 22.86 -33.77 -1.24
N LEU A 104 22.27 -34.04 -2.42
CA LEU A 104 21.03 -34.78 -2.68
C LEU A 104 21.10 -36.26 -2.22
N PRO A 105 19.95 -36.93 -2.06
CA PRO A 105 19.48 -37.85 -3.12
C PRO A 105 17.98 -37.62 -3.43
N SER A 106 17.54 -37.34 -4.66
CA SER A 106 17.17 -38.23 -5.78
C SER A 106 16.13 -39.34 -5.54
N VAL A 107 14.94 -39.10 -6.15
CA VAL A 107 14.10 -40.01 -7.00
C VAL A 107 13.19 -41.04 -6.27
N PRO A 108 11.96 -41.42 -6.76
CA PRO A 108 11.40 -41.23 -8.11
C PRO A 108 9.99 -40.63 -8.28
N GLU A 109 9.83 -40.21 -9.54
CA GLU A 109 8.65 -39.96 -10.36
C GLU A 109 7.81 -41.22 -10.67
N ALA A 110 6.48 -41.04 -10.72
CA ALA A 110 5.41 -41.79 -11.45
C ALA A 110 4.13 -41.74 -10.58
N ALA A 111 2.90 -41.49 -11.06
CA ALA A 111 2.34 -41.68 -12.39
C ALA A 111 1.15 -40.74 -12.63
N ALA A 112 0.96 -40.37 -13.89
CA ALA A 112 -0.26 -39.79 -14.42
C ALA A 112 -1.32 -40.89 -14.66
N THR A 113 -2.61 -40.63 -14.45
CA THR A 113 -3.67 -41.08 -15.37
C THR A 113 -5.00 -40.31 -15.24
N LYS A 114 -5.49 -39.85 -16.40
CA LYS A 114 -6.88 -39.73 -16.92
C LYS A 114 -7.94 -38.80 -16.33
N VAL A 115 -8.17 -37.75 -17.13
CA VAL A 115 -9.43 -37.24 -17.71
C VAL A 115 -10.65 -38.18 -17.73
N LEU A 116 -11.80 -37.65 -17.29
CA LEU A 116 -13.18 -37.82 -17.82
C LEU A 116 -14.05 -36.72 -17.18
N ALA A 117 -14.34 -35.61 -17.88
CA ALA A 117 -15.50 -35.40 -18.76
C ALA A 117 -16.86 -35.46 -18.05
N ALA A 118 -17.51 -34.30 -17.92
CA ALA A 118 -18.96 -34.16 -17.89
C ALA A 118 -19.35 -32.79 -18.46
N ASP A 119 -19.95 -32.85 -19.65
CA ASP A 119 -20.65 -31.76 -20.35
C ASP A 119 -21.85 -31.23 -19.53
N GLY A 120 -22.20 -29.96 -19.75
CA GLY A 120 -23.41 -29.36 -19.20
C GLY A 120 -23.60 -27.89 -19.54
N SER A 121 -23.99 -27.64 -20.79
CA SER A 121 -24.68 -26.45 -21.34
C SER A 121 -25.26 -25.40 -20.37
N GLY A 122 -25.02 -24.11 -20.65
CA GLY A 122 -25.80 -23.03 -20.03
C GLY A 122 -25.28 -21.60 -20.21
N VAL A 123 -25.01 -21.17 -21.44
CA VAL A 123 -24.75 -19.75 -21.76
C VAL A 123 -26.04 -18.95 -21.55
N TRP A 124 -26.20 -18.23 -20.43
CA TRP A 124 -27.15 -17.11 -20.27
C TRP A 124 -26.87 -16.34 -18.95
N LEU A 125 -25.71 -15.67 -18.78
CA LEU A 125 -25.52 -14.65 -17.72
C LEU A 125 -24.27 -13.73 -17.85
N THR A 126 -23.67 -13.59 -19.03
CA THR A 126 -22.52 -12.69 -19.21
C THR A 126 -22.94 -11.27 -19.55
N ARG A 127 -23.50 -10.49 -18.60
CA ARG A 127 -23.53 -9.00 -18.72
C ARG A 127 -23.44 -8.17 -17.41
N ILE A 128 -23.16 -8.74 -16.23
CA ILE A 128 -23.13 -7.92 -14.97
C ILE A 128 -21.84 -8.05 -14.13
N VAL A 129 -20.83 -8.82 -14.54
CA VAL A 129 -19.64 -9.06 -13.66
C VAL A 129 -18.57 -7.95 -13.76
N VAL A 130 -18.44 -7.24 -14.88
CA VAL A 130 -17.36 -6.23 -15.06
C VAL A 130 -17.56 -4.97 -14.22
N GLY A 131 -18.82 -4.57 -13.96
CA GLY A 131 -19.13 -3.36 -13.19
C GLY A 131 -18.89 -3.49 -11.69
N VAL A 132 -18.96 -4.71 -11.13
CA VAL A 132 -18.85 -4.95 -9.68
C VAL A 132 -17.40 -5.13 -9.23
N ALA A 133 -16.52 -5.68 -10.09
CA ALA A 133 -15.09 -5.83 -9.79
C ALA A 133 -14.35 -4.47 -9.76
N LEU A 134 -14.65 -3.57 -10.69
CA LEU A 134 -14.00 -2.26 -10.77
C LEU A 134 -14.51 -1.25 -9.71
N LEU A 135 -15.78 -1.35 -9.30
CA LEU A 135 -16.29 -0.58 -8.15
C LEU A 135 -15.63 -1.02 -6.83
N GLY A 136 -15.27 -2.30 -6.71
CA GLY A 136 -14.47 -2.80 -5.59
C GLY A 136 -13.07 -2.20 -5.53
N LEU A 137 -12.46 -1.90 -6.68
CA LEU A 137 -11.08 -1.42 -6.80
C LEU A 137 -10.94 0.08 -6.51
N VAL A 138 -11.92 0.91 -6.93
CA VAL A 138 -11.97 2.34 -6.56
C VAL A 138 -12.43 2.53 -5.11
N GLY A 139 -13.38 1.71 -4.64
CA GLY A 139 -13.72 1.62 -3.21
C GLY A 139 -12.56 1.17 -2.33
N LEU A 140 -11.63 0.35 -2.87
CA LEU A 140 -10.43 -0.08 -2.16
C LEU A 140 -9.46 1.08 -1.92
N ILE A 141 -9.22 1.99 -2.88
CA ILE A 141 -8.28 3.10 -2.64
C ILE A 141 -8.81 4.06 -1.57
N ALA A 142 -10.13 4.31 -1.52
CA ALA A 142 -10.75 5.08 -0.44
C ALA A 142 -10.64 4.37 0.93
N ALA A 143 -10.86 3.05 0.99
CA ALA A 143 -10.81 2.27 2.23
C ALA A 143 -9.39 1.94 2.72
N VAL A 144 -8.42 1.77 1.82
CA VAL A 144 -7.05 1.37 2.15
C VAL A 144 -6.18 2.58 2.54
N ALA A 145 -6.64 3.80 2.27
CA ALA A 145 -6.04 5.00 2.83
C ALA A 145 -6.21 5.12 4.37
N LEU A 146 -7.10 4.33 5.01
CA LEU A 146 -7.46 4.47 6.43
C LEU A 146 -6.29 4.32 7.43
N PRO A 147 -5.35 3.35 7.34
CA PRO A 147 -4.23 3.26 8.29
C PRO A 147 -3.18 4.37 8.09
N ALA A 148 -2.97 4.81 6.85
CA ALA A 148 -2.15 6.00 6.58
C ALA A 148 -2.84 7.28 7.08
N TYR A 149 -4.18 7.32 7.04
CA TYR A 149 -5.00 8.43 7.53
C TYR A 149 -5.14 8.51 9.05
N GLN A 150 -5.18 7.39 9.76
CA GLN A 150 -5.20 7.39 11.23
C GLN A 150 -3.92 8.04 11.80
N ASN A 151 -2.79 7.87 11.11
CA ASN A 151 -1.55 8.58 11.43
C ASN A 151 -1.65 10.09 11.17
N TYR A 152 -2.45 10.54 10.19
CA TYR A 152 -2.74 11.95 9.95
C TYR A 152 -3.61 12.56 11.05
N ALA A 153 -4.72 11.94 11.43
CA ALA A 153 -5.58 12.44 12.52
C ALA A 153 -4.84 12.51 13.87
N ALA A 154 -3.91 11.58 14.10
CA ALA A 154 -3.02 11.59 15.26
C ALA A 154 -1.97 12.73 15.18
N ARG A 155 -1.41 13.03 14.00
CA ARG A 155 -0.45 14.14 13.82
C ARG A 155 -1.10 15.52 13.82
N ALA A 156 -2.28 15.67 13.22
CA ALA A 156 -3.01 16.94 13.19
C ALA A 156 -3.38 17.44 14.60
N LYS A 157 -3.56 16.53 15.57
CA LYS A 157 -3.76 16.89 16.98
C LYS A 157 -2.50 17.40 17.69
N ASN A 158 -1.32 17.13 17.13
CA ASN A 158 -0.01 17.41 17.75
C ASN A 158 0.79 18.50 17.02
N GLN A 159 0.18 19.21 16.05
CA GLN A 159 0.85 20.24 15.28
C GLN A 159 0.35 21.62 15.74
N PRO A 160 1.23 22.56 16.16
CA PRO A 160 0.80 23.90 16.53
C PRO A 160 0.24 24.64 15.30
N PRO A 161 -0.75 25.53 15.48
CA PRO A 161 -1.33 26.28 14.38
C PRO A 161 -0.26 27.18 13.73
N VAL A 162 -0.14 27.11 12.42
CA VAL A 162 0.75 28.00 11.66
C VAL A 162 0.08 29.36 11.60
N THR A 163 0.46 30.26 12.51
CA THR A 163 0.02 31.66 12.50
C THR A 163 0.73 32.42 11.40
N SER A 164 -0.04 32.82 10.38
CA SER A 164 0.34 33.86 9.44
C SER A 164 0.19 35.24 10.12
N ALA A 165 1.30 35.94 10.35
CA ALA A 165 1.29 37.38 10.68
C ALA A 165 2.58 38.05 10.17
N GLU A 166 2.45 38.69 9.02
CA GLU A 166 2.85 40.05 8.67
C GLU A 166 3.96 40.75 9.49
N ASN A 167 5.04 41.15 8.80
CA ASN A 167 5.61 42.49 9.00
C ASN A 167 6.27 43.01 7.71
N THR A 168 6.03 44.28 7.42
CA THR A 168 6.23 44.98 6.15
C THR A 168 7.20 46.16 6.36
N GLN A 169 8.12 46.38 5.39
CA GLN A 169 8.92 47.60 5.09
C GLN A 169 10.14 47.90 6.00
N HIS A 170 11.28 48.48 5.57
CA HIS A 170 11.73 49.15 4.32
C HIS A 170 13.28 49.23 4.35
N THR A 171 14.00 49.07 3.23
CA THR A 171 14.99 50.05 2.68
C THR A 171 15.70 49.53 1.42
N LYS A 172 16.07 50.49 0.56
CA LYS A 172 16.42 50.43 -0.86
C LYS A 172 17.90 50.05 -1.14
N ALA A 173 18.06 49.30 -2.24
CA ALA A 173 19.05 49.39 -3.32
C ALA A 173 20.56 49.33 -3.02
N SER A 174 21.25 48.32 -3.57
CA SER A 174 22.23 48.52 -4.65
C SER A 174 22.64 47.19 -5.30
N SER A 175 22.76 47.29 -6.63
CA SER A 175 23.27 46.40 -7.68
C SER A 175 24.32 45.34 -7.30
N GLY A 176 24.16 44.15 -7.89
CA GLY A 176 25.18 43.11 -7.94
C GLY A 176 24.61 41.81 -8.49
N ASP A 177 24.76 41.59 -9.79
CA ASP A 177 24.48 40.34 -10.51
C ASP A 177 24.98 39.12 -9.73
N LYS A 178 24.04 38.33 -9.21
CA LYS A 178 24.06 36.87 -9.21
C LYS A 178 22.60 36.46 -9.15
N GLN A 179 22.09 35.98 -10.29
CA GLN A 179 20.80 35.32 -10.36
C GLN A 179 20.89 34.07 -9.49
N GLN A 180 20.46 34.25 -8.24
CA GLN A 180 20.36 33.19 -7.26
C GLN A 180 19.17 32.35 -7.68
N GLU A 181 19.49 31.33 -8.48
CA GLU A 181 18.64 30.20 -8.81
C GLU A 181 17.93 29.76 -7.53
N PRO A 182 16.58 29.66 -7.52
CA PRO A 182 15.88 29.14 -6.36
C PRO A 182 16.43 27.74 -6.11
N ALA A 183 16.86 27.50 -4.87
CA ALA A 183 17.49 26.26 -4.46
C ALA A 183 16.62 25.05 -4.84
N THR A 184 16.86 24.52 -6.04
CA THR A 184 16.42 23.20 -6.47
C THR A 184 17.35 22.26 -5.72
N GLY A 185 17.05 22.06 -4.44
CA GLY A 185 17.74 21.08 -3.60
C GLY A 185 17.74 19.78 -4.37
N LEU A 186 18.95 19.25 -4.63
CA LEU A 186 19.21 18.05 -5.42
C LEU A 186 18.23 16.94 -5.00
N LEU A 187 17.10 16.81 -5.71
CA LEU A 187 16.22 15.67 -5.53
C LEU A 187 16.98 14.51 -6.16
N THR A 188 17.74 13.78 -5.36
CA THR A 188 18.28 12.49 -5.80
C THR A 188 17.07 11.61 -6.06
N ASN A 189 16.76 11.47 -7.34
CA ASN A 189 15.64 10.68 -7.83
C ASN A 189 16.04 9.21 -7.82
N LEU A 190 15.17 8.37 -7.27
CA LEU A 190 15.29 6.94 -7.23
C LEU A 190 14.26 6.32 -8.18
N ARG A 191 14.69 5.36 -8.98
CA ARG A 191 13.76 4.53 -9.76
C ARG A 191 13.20 3.43 -8.85
N THR A 192 11.90 3.48 -8.60
CA THR A 192 11.16 2.49 -7.84
C THR A 192 10.46 1.54 -8.79
N TYR A 193 10.76 0.25 -8.68
CA TYR A 193 10.21 -0.81 -9.54
C TYR A 193 9.03 -1.52 -8.88
N SER A 194 8.17 -2.13 -9.69
CA SER A 194 7.27 -3.20 -9.23
C SER A 194 8.06 -4.44 -8.80
N ASP A 195 7.42 -5.36 -8.08
CA ASP A 195 8.08 -6.58 -7.58
C ASP A 195 8.57 -7.47 -8.74
N ASP A 196 7.79 -7.54 -9.82
CA ASP A 196 8.11 -8.24 -11.07
C ASP A 196 9.09 -7.45 -11.97
N LYS A 197 9.46 -6.23 -11.57
CA LYS A 197 10.35 -5.28 -12.29
C LYS A 197 9.91 -4.90 -13.70
N THR A 198 8.68 -5.20 -14.09
CA THR A 198 8.17 -4.89 -15.44
C THR A 198 7.71 -3.43 -15.59
N ILE A 199 7.52 -2.72 -14.48
CA ILE A 199 7.21 -1.28 -14.49
C ILE A 199 8.01 -0.52 -13.43
N SER A 200 8.11 0.80 -13.58
CA SER A 200 8.73 1.67 -12.59
C SER A 200 8.18 3.10 -12.58
N LEU A 201 8.35 3.78 -11.45
CA LEU A 201 8.25 5.24 -11.30
C LEU A 201 9.60 5.82 -10.88
N THR A 202 9.86 7.07 -11.24
CA THR A 202 10.96 7.86 -10.68
C THR A 202 10.41 8.76 -9.58
N THR A 203 10.91 8.58 -8.35
CA THR A 203 10.43 9.29 -7.15
C THR A 203 11.61 9.93 -6.41
N PRO A 204 11.40 11.01 -5.64
CA PRO A 204 12.43 11.48 -4.73
C PRO A 204 12.89 10.38 -3.77
N SER A 205 14.18 10.33 -3.44
CA SER A 205 14.75 9.35 -2.50
C SER A 205 14.15 9.38 -1.08
N SER A 206 13.47 10.47 -0.73
CA SER A 206 12.70 10.61 0.52
C SER A 206 11.44 9.74 0.54
N TRP A 207 10.94 9.31 -0.62
CA TRP A 207 9.80 8.40 -0.71
C TRP A 207 10.22 6.97 -0.37
N LYS A 208 9.32 6.22 0.24
CA LYS A 208 9.50 4.82 0.63
C LYS A 208 8.37 3.97 0.07
N GLY A 209 8.64 2.69 -0.15
CA GLY A 209 7.61 1.71 -0.50
C GLY A 209 6.55 1.64 0.61
N GLU A 210 5.29 1.66 0.23
CA GLU A 210 4.15 1.63 1.14
C GLU A 210 3.03 0.77 0.55
N ARG A 211 3.19 -0.56 0.68
CA ARG A 211 2.22 -1.56 0.20
C ARG A 211 0.86 -1.44 0.88
N ARG A 212 0.81 -0.82 2.06
CA ARG A 212 -0.45 -0.58 2.78
C ARG A 212 -1.32 0.49 2.13
N LEU A 213 -0.85 1.22 1.11
CA LEU A 213 -1.70 2.15 0.35
C LEU A 213 -2.71 1.43 -0.53
N ASN A 214 -2.30 0.31 -1.11
CA ASN A 214 -3.15 -0.60 -1.87
C ASN A 214 -2.40 -1.94 -2.06
N PRO A 215 -2.83 -3.04 -1.42
CA PRO A 215 -2.26 -4.38 -1.59
C PRO A 215 -2.25 -4.88 -3.05
N GLU A 216 -3.22 -4.44 -3.85
CA GLU A 216 -3.34 -4.80 -5.27
C GLU A 216 -2.49 -3.92 -6.18
N ALA A 217 -1.84 -2.88 -5.64
CA ALA A 217 -0.99 -2.02 -6.46
C ALA A 217 0.33 -2.69 -6.80
N ALA A 218 0.67 -2.63 -8.09
CA ALA A 218 1.98 -3.07 -8.58
C ALA A 218 3.11 -2.22 -7.98
N ILE A 219 2.89 -0.93 -7.77
CA ILE A 219 3.78 -0.02 -7.04
C ILE A 219 2.96 0.78 -6.03
N GLY A 220 3.43 0.87 -4.78
CA GLY A 220 2.90 1.79 -3.78
C GLY A 220 4.05 2.50 -3.08
N VAL A 221 4.02 3.84 -3.07
CA VAL A 221 5.09 4.68 -2.53
C VAL A 221 4.53 5.92 -1.82
N ALA A 222 5.24 6.39 -0.80
CA ALA A 222 4.83 7.57 -0.05
C ALA A 222 6.02 8.32 0.58
N ASN A 223 5.83 9.62 0.78
CA ASN A 223 6.49 10.36 1.83
C ASN A 223 5.44 10.78 2.87
N LEU A 224 5.37 10.00 3.95
CA LEU A 224 4.40 10.21 5.03
C LEU A 224 4.64 11.50 5.81
N ARG A 225 5.84 12.10 5.75
CA ARG A 225 6.12 13.38 6.42
C ARG A 225 5.49 14.54 5.66
N GLU A 226 5.58 14.49 4.33
CA GLU A 226 5.07 15.52 3.42
C GLU A 226 3.64 15.22 2.92
N ASN A 227 3.05 14.10 3.34
CA ASN A 227 1.76 13.60 2.89
C ASN A 227 1.61 13.61 1.35
N VAL A 228 2.61 13.09 0.66
CA VAL A 228 2.56 12.83 -0.78
C VAL A 228 2.67 11.34 -1.03
N TYR A 229 1.87 10.86 -1.96
CA TYR A 229 1.63 9.43 -2.17
C TYR A 229 1.50 9.14 -3.65
N ALA A 230 1.88 7.94 -4.08
CA ALA A 230 1.50 7.41 -5.37
C ALA A 230 1.28 5.89 -5.33
N VAL A 231 0.28 5.42 -6.07
CA VAL A 231 0.11 4.00 -6.39
C VAL A 231 -0.05 3.81 -7.88
N VAL A 232 0.39 2.66 -8.39
CA VAL A 232 0.21 2.24 -9.77
C VAL A 232 -0.59 0.94 -9.79
N LEU A 233 -1.72 0.97 -10.50
CA LEU A 233 -2.52 -0.21 -10.81
C LEU A 233 -2.34 -0.60 -12.28
N ARG A 234 -2.42 -1.90 -12.52
CA ARG A 234 -2.34 -2.54 -13.84
C ARG A 234 -3.61 -3.34 -14.05
N GLU A 235 -4.25 -3.14 -15.18
CA GLU A 235 -5.43 -3.88 -15.60
C GLU A 235 -5.17 -4.53 -16.96
N ASN A 236 -5.59 -5.78 -17.15
CA ASN A 236 -5.41 -6.48 -18.42
C ASN A 236 -6.50 -6.05 -19.41
N LYS A 237 -6.13 -5.67 -20.64
CA LYS A 237 -7.10 -5.25 -21.67
C LYS A 237 -8.07 -6.35 -22.06
N THR A 238 -7.71 -7.62 -21.88
CA THR A 238 -8.61 -8.76 -22.15
C THR A 238 -9.83 -8.77 -21.22
N ASP A 239 -9.75 -8.12 -20.06
CA ASP A 239 -10.85 -8.02 -19.11
C ASP A 239 -11.89 -6.97 -19.54
N PHE A 240 -11.57 -6.20 -20.57
CA PHE A 240 -12.42 -5.18 -21.17
C PHE A 240 -12.91 -5.62 -22.56
N GLY A 241 -14.05 -5.10 -23.00
CA GLY A 241 -14.53 -5.36 -24.36
C GLY A 241 -13.59 -4.74 -25.40
N GLY A 242 -13.43 -5.36 -26.57
CA GLY A 242 -12.45 -4.97 -27.60
C GLY A 242 -12.57 -3.56 -28.22
N THR A 243 -13.55 -2.75 -27.80
CA THR A 243 -13.67 -1.32 -28.17
C THR A 243 -13.35 -0.39 -27.00
N PHE A 244 -12.85 -0.93 -25.89
CA PHE A 244 -12.47 -0.16 -24.72
C PHE A 244 -11.07 0.43 -24.94
N ASP A 245 -10.94 1.73 -24.74
CA ASP A 245 -9.75 2.52 -25.05
C ASP A 245 -9.34 3.40 -23.86
N LEU A 246 -8.22 4.11 -23.99
CA LEU A 246 -7.71 5.01 -22.96
C LEU A 246 -8.73 6.06 -22.50
N GLN A 247 -9.53 6.59 -23.42
CA GLN A 247 -10.51 7.63 -23.08
C GLN A 247 -11.58 7.04 -22.17
N ARG A 248 -12.19 5.91 -22.56
CA ARG A 248 -13.19 5.21 -21.75
C ARG A 248 -12.62 4.74 -20.42
N TYR A 249 -11.37 4.29 -20.39
CA TYR A 249 -10.70 3.93 -19.15
C TYR A 249 -10.56 5.14 -18.22
N SER A 250 -10.11 6.28 -18.74
CA SER A 250 -9.95 7.51 -17.96
C SER A 250 -11.27 8.04 -17.41
N GLU A 251 -12.33 7.99 -18.21
CA GLU A 251 -13.69 8.36 -17.80
C GLU A 251 -14.21 7.40 -16.74
N LEU A 252 -13.98 6.09 -16.87
CA LEU A 252 -14.37 5.10 -15.88
C LEU A 252 -13.68 5.34 -14.54
N ILE A 253 -12.39 5.64 -14.53
CA ILE A 253 -11.64 5.98 -13.31
C ILE A 253 -12.20 7.24 -12.64
N ALA A 254 -12.44 8.30 -13.41
CA ALA A 254 -12.99 9.55 -12.88
C ALA A 254 -14.41 9.35 -12.31
N GLN A 255 -15.29 8.66 -13.04
CA GLN A 255 -16.64 8.33 -12.59
C GLN A 255 -16.64 7.43 -11.35
N GLY A 256 -15.69 6.49 -11.27
CA GLY A 256 -15.52 5.66 -10.09
C GLY A 256 -15.21 6.52 -8.87
N LEU A 257 -14.26 7.44 -9.01
CA LEU A 257 -13.86 8.33 -7.91
C LEU A 257 -15.00 9.27 -7.51
N GLU A 258 -15.73 9.84 -8.46
CA GLU A 258 -16.90 10.67 -8.20
C GLU A 258 -17.97 9.90 -7.41
N LYS A 259 -18.28 8.66 -7.82
CA LYS A 259 -19.31 7.83 -7.17
C LYS A 259 -18.92 7.35 -5.78
N SER A 260 -17.63 7.18 -5.51
CA SER A 260 -17.13 6.62 -4.25
C SER A 260 -16.68 7.68 -3.24
N THR A 261 -16.79 8.98 -3.55
CA THR A 261 -16.29 10.07 -2.70
C THR A 261 -17.32 11.19 -2.51
N GLN A 262 -17.00 12.14 -1.63
CA GLN A 262 -17.81 13.31 -1.36
C GLN A 262 -17.13 14.57 -1.89
N GLU A 263 -17.86 15.68 -2.06
CA GLU A 263 -17.30 16.98 -2.50
C GLU A 263 -16.39 16.85 -3.75
N PHE A 264 -16.75 15.97 -4.69
CA PHE A 264 -15.97 15.74 -5.90
C PHE A 264 -16.07 16.93 -6.86
N TYR A 265 -14.93 17.37 -7.40
CA TYR A 265 -14.88 18.30 -8.52
C TYR A 265 -13.57 18.16 -9.31
N VAL A 266 -13.61 18.56 -10.59
CA VAL A 266 -12.43 18.58 -11.44
C VAL A 266 -11.59 19.82 -11.10
N GLN A 267 -10.41 19.61 -10.53
CA GLN A 267 -9.45 20.67 -10.22
C GLN A 267 -8.67 21.13 -11.47
N GLU A 268 -8.34 20.18 -12.35
CA GLU A 268 -7.75 20.44 -13.67
C GLU A 268 -8.38 19.52 -14.70
N ALA A 269 -8.81 20.09 -15.82
CA ALA A 269 -9.43 19.33 -16.90
C ALA A 269 -8.46 18.29 -17.49
N PRO A 270 -8.98 17.16 -18.02
CA PRO A 270 -8.15 16.15 -18.65
C PRO A 270 -7.30 16.71 -19.79
N ARG A 271 -6.00 16.41 -19.76
CA ARG A 271 -5.06 16.70 -20.85
C ARG A 271 -4.47 15.41 -21.41
N LYS A 272 -4.22 15.40 -22.71
CA LYS A 272 -3.52 14.30 -23.39
C LYS A 272 -2.02 14.48 -23.24
N LEU A 273 -1.31 13.36 -23.08
CA LEU A 273 0.13 13.29 -22.91
C LEU A 273 0.69 12.12 -23.72
N ASN A 274 2.00 12.14 -23.95
CA ASN A 274 2.76 11.00 -24.39
C ASN A 274 3.85 10.72 -23.37
N ILE A 275 3.81 9.56 -22.73
CA ILE A 275 4.77 9.15 -21.70
C ILE A 275 5.51 7.93 -22.23
N GLY A 276 6.80 8.08 -22.55
CA GLY A 276 7.62 6.98 -23.04
C GLY A 276 7.08 6.33 -24.34
N GLY A 277 6.45 7.10 -25.22
CA GLY A 277 5.82 6.59 -26.45
C GLY A 277 4.37 6.13 -26.27
N MET A 278 3.87 6.01 -25.03
CA MET A 278 2.52 5.57 -24.73
C MET A 278 1.54 6.73 -24.71
N ALA A 279 0.35 6.51 -25.27
CA ALA A 279 -0.77 7.45 -25.11
C ALA A 279 -1.17 7.50 -23.63
N ALA A 280 -1.29 8.72 -23.10
CA ALA A 280 -1.67 8.94 -21.72
C ALA A 280 -2.67 10.10 -21.58
N GLN A 281 -3.47 10.07 -20.52
CA GLN A 281 -4.36 11.16 -20.14
C GLN A 281 -4.14 11.49 -18.66
N GLN A 282 -4.11 12.77 -18.33
CA GLN A 282 -3.95 13.21 -16.94
C GLN A 282 -5.00 14.27 -16.57
N ALA A 283 -5.56 14.15 -15.37
CA ALA A 283 -6.46 15.14 -14.79
C ALA A 283 -6.11 15.35 -13.31
N ALA A 284 -6.47 16.50 -12.76
CA ALA A 284 -6.47 16.70 -11.30
C ALA A 284 -7.90 16.66 -10.78
N LEU A 285 -8.20 15.74 -9.88
CA LEU A 285 -9.53 15.49 -9.33
C LEU A 285 -9.49 15.75 -7.82
N ALA A 286 -10.33 16.67 -7.35
CA ALA A 286 -10.51 16.92 -5.94
C ALA A 286 -11.66 16.08 -5.41
N ALA A 287 -11.48 15.55 -4.20
CA ALA A 287 -12.46 14.72 -3.53
C ALA A 287 -12.29 14.79 -2.02
N LYS A 288 -13.34 14.42 -1.29
CA LYS A 288 -13.31 14.23 0.16
C LYS A 288 -13.53 12.75 0.49
N VAL A 289 -12.58 12.19 1.22
CA VAL A 289 -12.57 10.80 1.67
C VAL A 289 -12.46 10.81 3.19
N ASP A 290 -13.43 10.20 3.87
CA ASP A 290 -13.50 10.13 5.35
C ASP A 290 -13.29 11.48 6.06
N GLY A 291 -13.89 12.54 5.52
CA GLY A 291 -13.81 13.88 6.09
C GLY A 291 -12.62 14.70 5.58
N ILE A 292 -11.70 14.12 4.81
CA ILE A 292 -10.43 14.74 4.45
C ILE A 292 -10.39 15.09 2.97
N LYS A 293 -10.02 16.34 2.67
CA LYS A 293 -9.95 16.88 1.31
C LYS A 293 -8.62 16.49 0.66
N ILE A 294 -8.70 15.79 -0.45
CA ILE A 294 -7.60 15.25 -1.24
C ILE A 294 -7.67 15.85 -2.64
N ILE A 295 -6.50 16.05 -3.24
CA ILE A 295 -6.43 16.26 -4.69
C ILE A 295 -5.54 15.16 -5.27
N TYR A 296 -6.12 14.42 -6.20
CA TYR A 296 -5.47 13.38 -6.98
C TYR A 296 -5.00 13.97 -8.31
N VAL A 297 -3.74 13.75 -8.68
CA VAL A 297 -3.26 13.76 -10.07
C VAL A 297 -3.40 12.33 -10.59
N ILE A 298 -4.45 12.11 -11.38
CA ILE A 298 -4.73 10.82 -12.02
C ILE A 298 -4.05 10.82 -13.37
N THR A 299 -3.16 9.86 -13.61
CA THR A 299 -2.55 9.62 -14.93
C THR A 299 -2.89 8.22 -15.39
N THR A 300 -3.62 8.10 -16.50
CA THR A 300 -3.95 6.84 -17.15
C THR A 300 -3.09 6.64 -18.38
N LEU A 301 -2.70 5.40 -18.66
CA LEU A 301 -1.93 5.03 -19.85
C LEU A 301 -2.50 3.78 -20.50
N GLU A 302 -2.33 3.67 -21.81
CA GLU A 302 -2.71 2.51 -22.59
C GLU A 302 -1.49 1.93 -23.31
N THR A 303 -1.37 0.60 -23.23
CA THR A 303 -0.44 -0.20 -24.02
C THR A 303 -1.22 -1.19 -24.89
N ALA A 304 -0.50 -2.05 -25.61
CA ALA A 304 -1.12 -3.12 -26.39
C ALA A 304 -1.91 -4.11 -25.50
N GLU A 305 -1.39 -4.41 -24.30
CA GLU A 305 -1.92 -5.47 -23.43
C GLU A 305 -2.58 -4.96 -22.15
N HIS A 306 -2.19 -3.78 -21.66
CA HIS A 306 -2.60 -3.29 -20.35
C HIS A 306 -3.09 -1.85 -20.38
N PHE A 307 -4.04 -1.56 -19.49
CA PHE A 307 -4.26 -0.21 -18.98
C PHE A 307 -3.51 -0.02 -17.68
N TYR A 308 -2.97 1.18 -17.49
CA TYR A 308 -2.34 1.59 -16.25
C TYR A 308 -3.04 2.82 -15.69
N VAL A 309 -3.17 2.89 -14.37
CA VAL A 309 -3.55 4.12 -13.69
C VAL A 309 -2.58 4.40 -12.55
N ILE A 310 -2.06 5.62 -12.54
CA ILE A 310 -1.27 6.16 -11.44
C ILE A 310 -2.16 7.14 -10.69
N TYR A 311 -2.44 6.81 -9.43
CA TYR A 311 -3.02 7.75 -8.48
C TYR A 311 -1.85 8.40 -7.75
N ALA A 312 -1.53 9.66 -8.04
CA ALA A 312 -0.61 10.46 -7.23
C ALA A 312 -1.43 11.50 -6.47
N TRP A 313 -1.25 11.65 -5.15
CA TRP A 313 -2.11 12.55 -4.39
C TRP A 313 -1.45 13.18 -3.17
N THR A 314 -2.11 14.23 -2.69
CA THR A 314 -1.81 14.91 -1.44
C THR A 314 -3.08 15.55 -0.86
N LEU A 315 -2.95 16.15 0.32
CA LEU A 315 -4.01 16.96 0.92
C LEU A 315 -4.29 18.20 0.08
N ALA A 316 -5.55 18.63 0.00
CA ALA A 316 -5.92 19.82 -0.77
C ALA A 316 -5.13 21.08 -0.36
N SER A 317 -4.82 21.22 0.94
CA SER A 317 -4.01 22.33 1.46
C SER A 317 -2.54 22.33 1.01
N GLN A 318 -2.03 21.19 0.56
CA GLN A 318 -0.65 21.04 0.09
C GLN A 318 -0.54 20.96 -1.43
N PHE A 319 -1.67 20.87 -2.13
CA PHE A 319 -1.67 20.64 -3.57
C PHE A 319 -0.87 21.72 -4.32
N ALA A 320 -1.07 23.00 -4.00
CA ALA A 320 -0.33 24.08 -4.65
C ALA A 320 1.21 23.93 -4.55
N VAL A 321 1.70 23.40 -3.42
CA VAL A 321 3.14 23.19 -3.19
C VAL A 321 3.64 21.90 -3.86
N GLN A 322 2.83 20.84 -3.82
CA GLN A 322 3.23 19.49 -4.27
C GLN A 322 2.84 19.19 -5.72
N HIS A 323 2.10 20.08 -6.37
CA HIS A 323 1.51 19.87 -7.69
C HIS A 323 2.52 19.45 -8.75
N VAL A 324 3.63 20.20 -8.85
CA VAL A 324 4.72 19.92 -9.81
C VAL A 324 5.33 18.55 -9.53
N LEU A 325 5.60 18.24 -8.26
CA LEU A 325 6.18 16.96 -7.87
C LEU A 325 5.25 15.79 -8.23
N LEU A 326 3.95 15.88 -7.93
CA LEU A 326 2.98 14.83 -8.22
C LEU A 326 2.87 14.57 -9.73
N LYS A 327 2.88 15.62 -10.55
CA LYS A 327 2.91 15.49 -12.01
C LYS A 327 4.19 14.79 -12.47
N GLN A 328 5.36 15.27 -12.04
CA GLN A 328 6.65 14.69 -12.40
C GLN A 328 6.74 13.20 -12.03
N VAL A 329 6.32 12.83 -10.82
CA VAL A 329 6.28 11.42 -10.39
C VAL A 329 5.38 10.60 -11.31
N SER A 330 4.15 11.05 -11.56
CA SER A 330 3.21 10.31 -12.43
C SER A 330 3.66 10.21 -13.89
N GLU A 331 4.31 11.25 -14.42
CA GLU A 331 4.78 11.31 -15.81
C GLU A 331 6.10 10.55 -16.02
N SER A 332 6.76 10.11 -14.95
CA SER A 332 8.00 9.33 -15.01
C SER A 332 7.80 7.83 -15.22
N PHE A 333 6.56 7.39 -15.39
CA PHE A 333 6.21 5.98 -15.55
C PHE A 333 6.92 5.34 -16.74
N THR A 334 7.39 4.10 -16.54
CA THR A 334 8.07 3.32 -17.57
C THR A 334 7.60 1.86 -17.49
N VAL A 335 7.44 1.22 -18.65
CA VAL A 335 7.29 -0.22 -18.84
C VAL A 335 8.62 -0.77 -19.39
N HIS A 336 9.06 -1.93 -18.90
CA HIS A 336 10.36 -2.55 -19.25
C HIS A 336 10.20 -3.85 -20.02
#